data_AF-A0A5K7ZHK2-F1
#
_entry.id   AF-A0A5K7ZHK2-F1
#
_cell.length_a   1.000
_cell.length_b   1.000
_cell.length_c   1.000
_cell.angle_alpha   90.00
_cell.angle_beta   90.00
_cell.angle_gamma   90.00
#
_symmetry.space_group_name_H-M   'P 1'
#
loop_
_entity.id
_entity.type
_entity.pdbx_description
1 polymer ?
#
loop_
_entity_poly.entity_id
_entity_poly.type
_entity_poly.pdbx_seq_one_letter_code
_entity_poly.pdbx_strand_id
1 'polypeptide(L)' 'MSLKTQILIYIIVLAAFDTIIPIPITALVLIHVLYQKPRWFKDWVEEVYRS' A
#
# COMPACT_ATOMS: atom_id res chain seq x y z
N MET A 1 -4.57 -13.38 -15.47
CA MET A 1 -3.17 -13.00 -15.16
C MET A 1 -2.79 -13.65 -13.84
N SER A 2 -1.50 -13.92 -13.58
CA SER A 2 -1.10 -14.44 -12.27
C SER A 2 -1.32 -13.36 -11.19
N LEU A 3 -1.63 -13.77 -9.96
CA LEU A 3 -1.77 -12.85 -8.81
C LEU A 3 -0.55 -11.94 -8.65
N LYS A 4 0.65 -12.48 -8.87
CA LYS A 4 1.92 -11.74 -8.82
C LYS A 4 1.97 -10.63 -9.86
N THR A 5 1.50 -10.91 -11.08
CA THR A 5 1.45 -9.91 -12.16
C THR A 5 0.44 -8.80 -11.85
N GLN A 6 -0.71 -9.16 -11.26
CA GLN A 6 -1.73 -8.20 -10.86
C GLN A 6 -1.23 -7.28 -9.74
N ILE A 7 -0.58 -7.84 -8.70
CA ILE A 7 0.05 -7.07 -7.62
C ILE A 7 1.10 -6.11 -8.18
N LEU A 8 1.97 -6.58 -9.08
CA LEU A 8 3.00 -5.75 -9.70
C LEU A 8 2.41 -4.56 -10.45
N ILE A 9 1.33 -4.77 -11.20
CA ILE A 9 0.63 -3.69 -11.91
C ILE A 9 0.07 -2.65 -10.92
N TYR A 10 -0.58 -3.09 -9.84
CA TYR A 10 -1.11 -2.16 -8.84
C TYR A 10 0.00 -1.34 -8.16
N ILE A 11 1.14 -1.96 -7.84
CA ILE A 11 2.28 -1.25 -7.25
C ILE A 11 2.84 -0.21 -8.23
N ILE A 12 2.98 -0.56 -9.51
CA ILE A 12 3.46 0.37 -10.55
C ILE A 12 2.50 1.56 -10.69
N VAL A 13 1.19 1.30 -10.72
CA VAL A 13 0.18 2.35 -10.81
C VAL A 13 0.26 3.27 -9.59
N LEU A 14 0.34 2.73 -8.38
CA LEU A 14 0.47 3.50 -7.15
C LEU A 14 1.73 4.38 -7.14
N ALA A 15 2.87 3.83 -7.58
CA ALA A 15 4.12 4.57 -7.71
C ALA A 15 4.04 5.69 -8.76
N ALA A 16 3.34 5.47 -9.87
CA ALA A 16 3.08 6.51 -10.85
C ALA A 16 2.20 7.63 -10.26
N PHE A 17 1.17 7.29 -9.47
CA PHE A 17 0.34 8.28 -8.80
C PHE A 17 1.14 9.16 -7.82
N ASP A 18 2.01 8.57 -7.01
CA ASP A 18 2.86 9.30 -6.07
C ASP A 18 3.92 10.21 -6.76
N THR A 19 4.27 9.92 -8.01
CA THR A 19 5.24 10.73 -8.77
C THR A 19 4.59 11.83 -9.60
N ILE A 20 3.37 11.62 -10.09
CA ILE A 20 2.62 12.60 -10.88
C ILE A 20 1.92 13.62 -9.98
N ILE A 21 1.35 13.16 -8.86
CA ILE A 21 0.68 14.05 -7.91
C ILE A 21 1.74 14.59 -6.95
N PRO A 22 1.84 15.92 -6.70
CA PRO A 22 2.82 16.51 -5.78
C PRO A 22 2.57 16.17 -4.29
N ILE A 23 1.70 15.20 -4.02
CA ILE A 23 1.30 14.77 -2.68
C ILE A 23 1.79 13.32 -2.52
N PRO A 24 2.69 13.04 -1.56
CA PRO A 24 3.23 11.70 -1.37
C PRO A 24 2.23 10.85 -0.55
N ILE A 25 1.18 10.35 -1.22
CA ILE A 25 0.06 9.66 -0.57
C ILE A 25 0.56 8.45 0.21
N THR A 26 1.44 7.63 -0.38
CA THR A 26 2.00 6.46 0.32
C THR A 26 2.76 6.87 1.58
N ALA A 27 3.51 7.98 1.54
CA ALA A 27 4.23 8.46 2.72
C ALA A 27 3.27 8.96 3.82
N LEU A 28 2.20 9.65 3.44
CA LEU A 28 1.18 10.11 4.39
C LEU A 28 0.43 8.94 5.03
N VAL A 29 0.07 7.92 4.25
CA VAL A 29 -0.53 6.69 4.75
C VAL A 29 0.44 5.97 5.69
N LEU A 30 1.72 5.87 5.34
CA LEU A 30 2.74 5.28 6.20
C LEU A 30 2.87 6.00 7.54
N ILE A 31 2.94 7.34 7.53
CA ILE A 31 3.00 8.14 8.76
C ILE A 31 1.76 7.88 9.62
N HIS A 32 0.57 7.89 9.01
CA HIS A 32 -0.68 7.58 9.71
C HIS A 32 -0.66 6.18 10.35
N VAL A 33 -0.20 5.17 9.61
CA VAL A 33 -0.09 3.80 10.11
C VAL A 33 0.88 3.70 11.28
N LEU A 34 2.04 4.34 11.18
CA LEU A 34 3.05 4.30 12.25
C LEU A 34 2.57 5.01 13.52
N TYR A 35 1.85 6.13 13.37
CA TYR A 35 1.39 6.94 14.50
C TYR A 35 0.12 6.39 15.16
N GLN A 36 -0.89 6.04 14.35
CA GLN A 36 -2.20 5.63 14.84
C GLN A 36 -2.35 4.11 14.98
N LYS A 37 -1.46 3.33 14.36
CA LYS A 37 -1.49 1.84 14.38
C LYS A 37 -2.90 1.28 14.14
N PRO A 38 -3.58 1.70 13.06
CA PRO A 38 -4.98 1.39 12.89
C PRO A 38 -5.17 -0.11 12.67
N ARG A 39 -6.25 -0.66 13.25
CA ARG A 39 -6.50 -2.10 13.25
C ARG A 39 -6.65 -2.69 11.84
N TRP A 40 -7.27 -1.95 10.92
CA TRP A 40 -7.45 -2.38 9.53
C TRP A 40 -6.13 -2.70 8.84
N PHE A 41 -5.07 -1.92 9.11
CA PHE A 41 -3.78 -2.12 8.47
C PHE A 41 -3.11 -3.40 8.99
N LYS A 42 -3.18 -3.61 10.31
CA LYS A 42 -2.68 -4.83 10.94
C LYS A 42 -3.37 -6.06 10.38
N ASP A 43 -4.71 -6.03 10.32
CA ASP A 43 -5.51 -7.17 9.84
C ASP A 43 -5.17 -7.53 8.39
N TRP A 44 -5.02 -6.52 7.51
CA TRP A 44 -4.58 -6.71 6.13
C TRP A 44 -3.17 -7.30 6.00
N VAL A 45 -2.21 -6.75 6.77
CA VAL A 45 -0.84 -7.27 6.77
C VAL A 45 -0.83 -8.73 7.20
N GLU A 46 -1.53 -9.07 8.29
CA GLU A 46 -1.61 -10.47 8.75
C GLU A 46 -2.24 -11.40 7.70
N GLU A 47 -3.28 -10.96 6.99
CA GLU A 47 -3.89 -11.74 5.91
C GLU A 47 -2.90 -12.04 4.79
N VAL A 48 -2.13 -11.03 4.35
CA VAL A 48 -1.13 -11.17 3.28
C VAL A 48 0.02 -12.10 3.69
N TYR A 49 0.46 -12.07 4.95
CA TYR A 49 1.58 -12.91 5.40
C TYR A 49 1.18 -14.31 5.86
N ARG A 50 -0.11 -14.56 6.10
CA ARG A 50 -0.64 -15.89 6.44
C ARG A 50 -1.11 -16.70 5.22
N SER A 51 -1.17 -16.08 4.05
CA SER A 51 -1.53 -16.70 2.77
C SER A 51 -0.29 -17.15 1.98
#